data_AF-A0A5C8V3V4-F1
#
_entry.id   AF-A0A5C8V3V4-F1
#
_cell.length_a   1.000
_cell.length_b   1.000
_cell.length_c   1.000
_cell.angle_alpha   90.00
_cell.angle_beta   90.00
_cell.angle_gamma   90.00
#
_symmetry.space_group_name_H-M   'P 1'
#
loop_
_entity.id
_entity.type
_entity.pdbx_description
1 polymer ?
#
loop_
_entity_poly.entity_id
_entity_poly.type
_entity_poly.pdbx_seq_one_letter_code
_entity_poly.pdbx_strand_id
1 'polypeptide(L)'
;MNKKLFVLLVILMSLSLTGIIFVQVYWIRTSVDDKEEQFSRTVTDILDKVASRVEKREMKDYSDRLASLVDSIGQPKTTQFRNFLFVDRDLNSDEILFYSHGILEEDYNITSTFFDNLGGEDTTTFKNYTSKRTKAVFKEEYGLDGKSYSLTPIQKAEKIGGLSKIDKAAWEDVFMEYAKSRPIHKRVSKQELELLLSQELSNRNIDIDYEYGVYSQGYPTKVKSKKFKFSESKMYEAPIFKDSEGSTNFSLLLTFPTMKKFLFQSVMSMAFLSLIFTLVIMVAYSSAIYQLIKQKQISEIKTDFINNMTHEFKTPIATINLAVEAIRNPKSIEDKEKVLRYLGMIKDENKRMHAQVENVLRISKLEKNQLDIRKDRVDVHDIIVDAIAHVELIVADRGGYVNSHLDAERSEVLANDIHFTNVIVNMLDNAVKYSPESPKIDIYTELVKNNIIVKIQDQGAGMSKAVVKKVFEKFYREHTGDIHNVKGHGLGLAYVKRIIEDHQGEVYAESEKGKGSTFFIKLPLI
;
A
#
# COMPACT_ATOMS: atom_id res chain seq x y z
N MET A 1 25.27 20.64 -7.48
CA MET A 1 23.90 20.82 -8.01
C MET A 1 23.42 22.22 -7.69
N ASN A 2 22.88 22.96 -8.67
CA ASN A 2 22.42 24.34 -8.46
C ASN A 2 21.31 24.36 -7.39
N LYS A 3 21.36 25.30 -6.43
CA LYS A 3 20.40 25.38 -5.30
C LYS A 3 18.95 25.47 -5.81
N LYS A 4 18.75 26.15 -6.95
CA LYS A 4 17.46 26.23 -7.64
C LYS A 4 16.99 24.88 -8.19
N LEU A 5 17.90 24.09 -8.77
CA LEU A 5 17.59 22.75 -9.29
C LEU A 5 17.19 21.79 -8.16
N PHE A 6 17.87 21.86 -7.01
CA PHE A 6 17.52 21.06 -5.83
C PHE A 6 16.13 21.39 -5.30
N VAL A 7 15.82 22.68 -5.11
CA VAL A 7 14.51 23.12 -4.62
C VAL A 7 13.42 22.74 -5.62
N LEU A 8 13.66 22.93 -6.92
CA LEU A 8 12.74 22.51 -7.99
C LEU A 8 12.44 21.00 -7.93
N LEU A 9 13.47 20.19 -7.73
CA LEU A 9 13.35 18.73 -7.68
C LEU A 9 12.52 18.28 -6.46
N VAL A 10 12.76 18.88 -5.29
CA VAL A 10 11.96 18.62 -4.07
C VAL A 10 10.49 19.04 -4.26
N ILE A 11 10.24 20.18 -4.90
CA ILE A 11 8.88 20.66 -5.19
C ILE A 11 8.16 19.71 -6.15
N LEU A 12 8.81 19.35 -7.27
CA LEU A 12 8.24 18.43 -8.26
C LEU A 12 7.90 17.07 -7.67
N MET A 13 8.80 16.52 -6.83
CA MET A 13 8.56 15.22 -6.20
C MET A 13 7.44 15.28 -5.16
N SER A 14 7.34 16.36 -4.38
CA SER A 14 6.26 16.55 -3.43
C SER A 14 4.89 16.71 -4.12
N LEU A 15 4.87 17.42 -5.25
CA LEU A 15 3.68 17.56 -6.09
C LEU A 15 3.26 16.20 -6.69
N SER A 16 4.21 15.41 -7.16
CA SER A 16 3.96 14.07 -7.69
C SER A 16 3.36 13.12 -6.64
N LEU A 17 3.90 13.09 -5.42
CA LEU A 17 3.38 12.25 -4.34
C LEU A 17 1.94 12.65 -3.96
N THR A 18 1.68 13.96 -3.89
CA THR A 18 0.33 14.49 -3.62
C THR A 18 -0.65 14.10 -4.73
N GLY A 19 -0.21 14.19 -5.99
CA GLY A 19 -1.00 13.79 -7.16
C GLY A 19 -1.36 12.30 -7.14
N ILE A 20 -0.41 11.43 -6.78
CA ILE A 20 -0.66 9.98 -6.66
C ILE A 20 -1.71 9.69 -5.60
N ILE A 21 -1.60 10.31 -4.41
CA ILE A 21 -2.57 10.13 -3.32
C ILE A 21 -3.96 10.58 -3.78
N PHE A 22 -4.05 11.74 -4.45
CA PHE A 22 -5.32 12.24 -4.98
C PHE A 22 -5.95 11.27 -5.99
N VAL A 23 -5.16 10.77 -6.94
CA VAL A 23 -5.62 9.78 -7.94
C VAL A 23 -6.09 8.50 -7.28
N GLN A 24 -5.38 8.01 -6.25
CA GLN A 24 -5.78 6.81 -5.50
C GLN A 24 -7.12 7.00 -4.79
N VAL A 25 -7.29 8.12 -4.08
CA VAL A 25 -8.57 8.41 -3.39
C VAL A 25 -9.71 8.52 -4.38
N TYR A 26 -9.49 9.20 -5.51
CA TYR A 26 -10.48 9.31 -6.57
C TYR A 26 -10.86 7.93 -7.13
N TRP A 27 -9.87 7.11 -7.48
CA TRP A 27 -10.09 5.78 -8.03
C TRP A 27 -10.82 4.82 -7.07
N ILE A 28 -10.51 4.87 -5.77
CA ILE A 28 -11.21 4.08 -4.75
C ILE A 28 -12.69 4.47 -4.70
N ARG A 29 -12.98 5.76 -4.69
CA ARG A 29 -14.36 6.26 -4.68
C ARG A 29 -15.12 5.80 -5.92
N THR A 30 -14.56 6.03 -7.10
CA THR A 30 -15.16 5.61 -8.37
C THR A 30 -15.36 4.10 -8.43
N SER A 31 -14.41 3.30 -7.93
CA SER A 31 -14.54 1.84 -7.90
C SER A 31 -15.69 1.36 -7.00
N VAL A 32 -15.96 2.06 -5.88
CA VAL A 32 -17.11 1.75 -5.02
C VAL A 32 -18.42 2.09 -5.73
N ASP A 33 -18.49 3.24 -6.40
CA ASP A 33 -19.67 3.67 -7.15
C ASP A 33 -19.98 2.70 -8.31
N ASP A 34 -18.96 2.29 -9.09
CA ASP A 34 -19.08 1.30 -10.18
C ASP A 34 -19.57 -0.06 -9.64
N LYS A 35 -19.05 -0.47 -8.47
CA LYS A 35 -19.48 -1.71 -7.80
C LYS A 35 -20.92 -1.62 -7.31
N GLU A 36 -21.37 -0.46 -6.83
CA GLU A 36 -22.77 -0.26 -6.44
C GLU A 36 -23.70 -0.37 -7.64
N GLU A 37 -23.32 0.19 -8.80
CA GLU A 37 -24.11 0.09 -10.02
C GLU A 37 -24.19 -1.36 -10.52
N GLN A 38 -23.05 -2.06 -10.59
CA GLN A 38 -22.99 -3.46 -10.97
C GLN A 38 -23.84 -4.34 -10.04
N PHE A 39 -23.74 -4.11 -8.73
CA PHE A 39 -24.53 -4.80 -7.72
C PHE A 39 -26.02 -4.54 -7.92
N SER A 40 -26.41 -3.29 -8.13
CA SER A 40 -27.80 -2.89 -8.35
C SER A 40 -28.42 -3.61 -9.56
N ARG A 41 -27.73 -3.63 -10.70
CA ARG A 41 -28.18 -4.37 -11.90
C ARG A 41 -28.31 -5.87 -11.65
N THR A 42 -27.36 -6.43 -10.91
CA THR A 42 -27.36 -7.86 -10.57
C THR A 42 -28.53 -8.23 -9.67
N VAL A 43 -28.85 -7.38 -8.69
CA VAL A 43 -30.00 -7.56 -7.81
C VAL A 43 -31.31 -7.47 -8.56
N THR A 44 -31.48 -6.50 -9.46
CA THR A 44 -32.68 -6.40 -10.30
C THR A 44 -32.90 -7.67 -11.12
N ASP A 45 -31.85 -8.19 -11.76
CA ASP A 45 -31.93 -9.43 -12.54
C ASP A 45 -32.22 -10.67 -11.65
N ILE A 46 -31.73 -10.71 -10.40
CA ILE A 46 -32.14 -11.73 -9.42
C ILE A 46 -33.63 -11.63 -9.13
N LEU A 47 -34.13 -10.43 -8.84
CA LEU A 47 -35.53 -10.19 -8.51
C LEU A 47 -36.46 -10.60 -9.66
N ASP A 48 -36.15 -10.20 -10.89
CA ASP A 48 -36.91 -10.57 -12.08
C ASP A 48 -36.94 -12.09 -12.28
N LYS A 49 -35.80 -12.76 -12.07
CA LYS A 49 -35.69 -14.21 -12.21
C LYS A 49 -36.46 -14.97 -11.12
N VAL A 50 -36.45 -14.47 -9.88
CA VAL A 50 -37.24 -15.02 -8.77
C VAL A 50 -38.73 -14.82 -9.03
N ALA A 51 -39.15 -13.62 -9.44
CA ALA A 51 -40.53 -13.32 -9.82
C ALA A 51 -41.03 -14.28 -10.92
N SER A 52 -40.26 -14.44 -12.00
CA SER A 52 -40.61 -15.36 -13.09
C SER A 52 -40.68 -16.82 -12.65
N ARG A 53 -39.82 -17.27 -11.71
CA ARG A 53 -39.88 -18.64 -11.18
C ARG A 53 -41.12 -18.89 -10.34
N VAL A 54 -41.49 -17.91 -9.51
CA VAL A 54 -42.70 -17.96 -8.69
C VAL A 54 -43.95 -18.01 -9.59
N GLU A 55 -44.02 -17.17 -10.63
CA GLU A 55 -45.11 -17.18 -11.62
C GLU A 55 -45.21 -18.52 -12.35
N LYS A 56 -44.08 -19.05 -12.86
CA LYS A 56 -44.06 -20.35 -13.55
C LYS A 56 -44.49 -21.50 -12.66
N ARG A 57 -44.12 -21.46 -11.37
CA ARG A 57 -44.54 -22.48 -10.40
C ARG A 57 -46.03 -22.37 -10.10
N GLU A 58 -46.57 -21.17 -9.88
CA GLU A 58 -48.02 -20.98 -9.71
C GLU A 58 -48.80 -21.46 -10.94
N MET A 59 -48.32 -21.14 -12.15
CA MET A 59 -48.92 -21.60 -13.40
C MET A 59 -48.92 -23.12 -13.53
N LYS A 60 -47.81 -23.76 -13.15
CA LYS A 60 -47.70 -25.22 -13.14
C LYS A 60 -48.69 -25.84 -12.16
N ASP A 61 -48.80 -25.30 -10.94
CA ASP A 61 -49.75 -25.81 -9.92
C ASP A 61 -51.20 -25.76 -10.43
N TYR A 62 -51.58 -24.72 -11.18
CA TYR A 62 -52.91 -24.64 -11.81
C TYR A 62 -53.08 -25.63 -12.96
N SER A 63 -52.08 -25.77 -13.83
CA SER A 63 -52.10 -26.75 -14.91
C SER A 63 -52.24 -28.19 -14.39
N ASP A 64 -51.51 -28.53 -13.32
CA ASP A 64 -51.53 -29.88 -12.73
C ASP A 64 -52.88 -30.18 -12.06
N ARG A 65 -53.48 -29.18 -11.38
CA ARG A 65 -54.85 -29.30 -10.84
C ARG A 65 -55.89 -29.50 -11.94
N LEU A 66 -55.79 -28.71 -13.02
CA LEU A 66 -56.73 -28.85 -14.14
C LEU A 66 -56.61 -30.23 -14.78
N ALA A 67 -55.40 -30.71 -15.02
CA ALA A 67 -55.17 -32.05 -15.56
C ALA A 67 -55.82 -33.13 -14.67
N SER A 68 -55.66 -33.03 -13.34
CA SER A 68 -56.27 -33.99 -12.41
C SER A 68 -57.81 -33.96 -12.40
N LEU A 69 -58.42 -32.80 -12.68
CA LEU A 69 -59.87 -32.69 -12.81
C LEU A 69 -60.36 -33.32 -14.11
N VAL A 70 -59.65 -33.08 -15.22
CA VAL A 70 -59.98 -33.70 -16.52
C VAL A 70 -59.91 -35.22 -16.42
N ASP A 71 -58.86 -35.77 -15.78
CA ASP A 71 -58.72 -37.22 -15.55
C ASP A 71 -59.87 -37.80 -14.69
N SER A 72 -60.47 -36.98 -13.82
CA SER A 72 -61.58 -37.39 -12.94
C SER A 72 -62.96 -37.34 -13.60
N ILE A 73 -63.14 -36.55 -14.66
CA ILE A 73 -64.45 -36.31 -15.32
C ILE A 73 -64.83 -37.45 -16.30
N GLY A 74 -63.91 -38.34 -16.68
CA GLY A 74 -64.23 -39.56 -17.42
C GLY A 74 -64.16 -39.41 -18.95
N GLN A 75 -65.06 -40.02 -19.73
CA GLN A 75 -64.98 -40.05 -21.21
C GLN A 75 -65.57 -38.78 -21.86
N PRO A 76 -64.98 -38.28 -22.97
CA PRO A 76 -65.48 -37.10 -23.67
C PRO A 76 -66.82 -37.38 -24.37
N LYS A 77 -67.70 -36.37 -24.39
CA LYS A 77 -69.05 -36.43 -24.98
C LYS A 77 -69.00 -36.34 -26.51
N THR A 78 -68.09 -35.55 -27.03
CA THR A 78 -67.87 -35.33 -28.47
C THR A 78 -66.38 -35.21 -28.74
N THR A 79 -65.94 -35.80 -29.86
CA THR A 79 -64.55 -35.80 -30.29
C THR A 79 -64.47 -35.24 -31.71
N GLN A 80 -63.78 -34.12 -31.90
CA GLN A 80 -63.51 -33.56 -33.23
C GLN A 80 -62.02 -33.71 -33.56
N PHE A 81 -61.71 -34.29 -34.72
CA PHE A 81 -60.33 -34.53 -35.14
C PHE A 81 -59.97 -33.65 -36.33
N ARG A 82 -59.00 -32.75 -36.16
CA ARG A 82 -58.42 -31.93 -37.23
C ARG A 82 -57.01 -32.39 -37.54
N ASN A 83 -56.76 -32.86 -38.76
CA ASN A 83 -55.44 -33.35 -39.17
C ASN A 83 -54.80 -32.41 -40.19
N PHE A 84 -53.60 -31.92 -39.86
CA PHE A 84 -52.76 -31.15 -40.78
C PHE A 84 -51.66 -32.06 -41.31
N LEU A 85 -51.45 -32.06 -42.63
CA LEU A 85 -50.62 -33.06 -43.30
C LEU A 85 -49.65 -32.35 -44.26
N PHE A 86 -48.36 -32.65 -44.10
CA PHE A 86 -47.27 -32.05 -44.85
C PHE A 86 -46.41 -33.18 -45.41
N VAL A 87 -46.08 -33.11 -46.70
CA VAL A 87 -45.26 -34.10 -47.40
C VAL A 87 -44.20 -33.35 -48.18
N ASP A 88 -42.93 -33.63 -47.86
CA ASP A 88 -41.77 -33.06 -48.52
C ASP A 88 -40.92 -34.20 -49.10
N ARG A 89 -40.35 -34.02 -50.30
CA ARG A 89 -39.43 -34.97 -50.91
C ARG A 89 -38.04 -34.33 -51.02
N ASP A 90 -37.03 -35.02 -50.51
CA ASP A 90 -35.63 -34.62 -50.70
C ASP A 90 -35.14 -35.13 -52.06
N LEU A 91 -34.73 -34.18 -52.91
CA LEU A 91 -34.31 -34.43 -54.30
C LEU A 91 -32.95 -35.14 -54.40
N ASN A 92 -32.14 -35.16 -53.34
CA ASN A 92 -30.81 -35.75 -53.36
C ASN A 92 -30.74 -37.14 -52.72
N SER A 93 -31.71 -37.50 -51.87
CA SER A 93 -31.72 -38.75 -51.11
C SER A 93 -32.85 -39.71 -51.49
N ASP A 94 -33.77 -39.29 -52.37
CA ASP A 94 -35.01 -39.99 -52.74
C ASP A 94 -35.87 -40.39 -51.52
N GLU A 95 -35.73 -39.63 -50.43
CA GLU A 95 -36.50 -39.79 -49.21
C GLU A 95 -37.74 -38.89 -49.24
N ILE A 96 -38.89 -39.45 -48.87
CA ILE A 96 -40.14 -38.71 -48.68
C ILE A 96 -40.37 -38.55 -47.19
N LEU A 97 -40.31 -37.31 -46.72
CA LEU A 97 -40.69 -36.93 -45.39
C LEU A 97 -42.20 -36.68 -45.33
N PHE A 98 -42.89 -37.49 -44.54
CA PHE A 98 -44.28 -37.32 -44.18
C PHE A 98 -44.39 -36.81 -42.74
N TYR A 99 -45.11 -35.71 -42.56
CA TYR A 99 -45.41 -35.16 -41.25
C TYR A 99 -46.92 -34.91 -41.12
N SER A 100 -47.55 -35.50 -40.11
CA SER A 100 -48.94 -35.22 -39.76
C SER A 100 -49.06 -34.69 -38.33
N HIS A 101 -49.91 -33.68 -38.15
CA HIS A 101 -50.27 -33.11 -36.86
C HIS A 101 -51.80 -33.13 -36.70
N GLY A 102 -52.29 -34.10 -35.93
CA GLY A 102 -53.69 -34.22 -35.53
C GLY A 102 -53.95 -33.49 -34.22
N ILE A 103 -55.00 -32.67 -34.17
CA ILE A 103 -55.55 -32.08 -32.95
C ILE A 103 -56.89 -32.76 -32.68
N LEU A 104 -57.02 -33.35 -31.51
CA LEU A 104 -58.23 -33.96 -30.97
C LEU A 104 -58.86 -32.98 -29.99
N GLU A 105 -60.04 -32.46 -30.32
CA GLU A 105 -60.86 -31.64 -29.43
C GLU A 105 -61.89 -32.54 -28.74
N GLU A 106 -61.90 -32.51 -27.41
CA GLU A 106 -62.71 -33.37 -26.55
C GLU A 106 -63.57 -32.50 -25.61
N ASP A 107 -64.89 -32.63 -25.70
CA ASP A 107 -65.81 -31.88 -24.83
C ASP A 107 -66.20 -32.72 -23.60
N TYR A 108 -66.01 -32.17 -22.40
CA TYR A 108 -66.34 -32.76 -21.11
C TYR A 108 -67.45 -31.96 -20.44
N ASN A 109 -68.41 -32.64 -19.79
CA ASN A 109 -69.43 -31.96 -19.00
C ASN A 109 -68.95 -31.83 -17.55
N ILE A 110 -68.94 -30.60 -17.02
CA ILE A 110 -68.72 -30.36 -15.60
C ILE A 110 -70.08 -30.08 -14.93
N THR A 111 -70.41 -30.87 -13.91
CA THR A 111 -71.60 -30.66 -13.07
C THR A 111 -71.39 -29.43 -12.18
N SER A 112 -72.43 -28.63 -11.97
CA SER A 112 -72.39 -27.36 -11.19
C SER A 112 -71.90 -27.52 -9.74
N THR A 113 -71.87 -28.74 -9.20
CA THR A 113 -71.33 -29.07 -7.86
C THR A 113 -69.84 -28.75 -7.68
N PHE A 114 -69.08 -28.56 -8.77
CA PHE A 114 -67.66 -28.18 -8.70
C PHE A 114 -67.42 -26.66 -8.69
N PHE A 115 -68.45 -25.85 -8.99
CA PHE A 115 -68.37 -24.40 -9.02
C PHE A 115 -69.53 -23.81 -8.20
N ASP A 116 -69.29 -23.59 -6.91
CA ASP A 116 -70.28 -22.90 -6.06
C ASP A 116 -70.53 -21.48 -6.59
N ASN A 117 -71.81 -21.19 -6.90
CA ASN A 117 -72.40 -19.86 -7.12
C ASN A 117 -72.14 -19.13 -8.46
N LEU A 118 -72.41 -19.77 -9.60
CA LEU A 118 -72.84 -19.04 -10.80
C LEU A 118 -74.15 -19.66 -11.31
N GLY A 119 -75.19 -18.84 -11.39
CA GLY A 119 -76.57 -19.29 -11.37
C GLY A 119 -77.02 -20.10 -12.60
N GLY A 120 -77.81 -21.14 -12.32
CA GLY A 120 -79.05 -21.41 -13.04
C GLY A 120 -79.01 -22.20 -14.36
N GLU A 121 -77.88 -22.70 -14.82
CA GLU A 121 -77.85 -23.66 -15.95
C GLU A 121 -77.17 -24.99 -15.57
N ASP A 122 -77.86 -26.08 -15.90
CA ASP A 122 -77.41 -27.45 -15.66
C ASP A 122 -76.34 -27.86 -16.69
N THR A 123 -75.11 -28.03 -16.20
CA THR A 123 -73.89 -28.49 -16.89
C THR A 123 -73.19 -27.46 -17.79
N THR A 124 -71.91 -27.19 -17.50
CA THR A 124 -71.02 -26.39 -18.35
C THR A 124 -70.08 -27.33 -19.12
N THR A 125 -69.83 -27.04 -20.40
CA THR A 125 -68.89 -27.82 -21.21
C THR A 125 -67.46 -27.28 -21.09
N PHE A 126 -66.52 -28.18 -20.83
CA PHE A 126 -65.08 -27.93 -20.80
C PHE A 126 -64.43 -28.58 -22.03
N LYS A 127 -63.52 -27.86 -22.70
CA LYS A 127 -62.83 -28.37 -23.88
C LYS A 127 -61.40 -28.75 -23.56
N ASN A 128 -61.03 -29.99 -23.83
CA ASN A 128 -59.65 -30.45 -23.81
C ASN A 128 -59.12 -30.60 -25.25
N TYR A 129 -57.83 -30.38 -25.44
CA TYR A 129 -57.18 -30.55 -26.73
C TYR A 129 -55.96 -31.46 -26.59
N THR A 130 -55.94 -32.57 -27.31
CA THR A 130 -54.80 -33.51 -27.37
C THR A 130 -54.17 -33.48 -28.76
N SER A 131 -52.84 -33.38 -28.85
CA SER A 131 -52.15 -33.38 -30.16
C SER A 131 -51.43 -34.69 -30.43
N LYS A 132 -51.66 -35.30 -31.60
CA LYS A 132 -50.91 -36.46 -32.10
C LYS A 132 -50.05 -36.05 -33.29
N ARG A 133 -48.73 -36.25 -33.18
CA ARG A 133 -47.76 -35.90 -34.23
C ARG A 133 -47.10 -37.16 -34.75
N THR A 134 -47.11 -37.35 -36.06
CA THR A 134 -46.45 -38.49 -36.71
C THR A 134 -45.45 -37.94 -37.72
N LYS A 135 -44.18 -38.34 -37.59
CA LYS A 135 -43.15 -38.11 -38.59
C LYS A 135 -42.76 -39.46 -39.16
N ALA A 136 -42.88 -39.66 -40.46
CA ALA A 136 -42.45 -40.87 -41.15
C ALA A 136 -41.54 -40.49 -42.31
N VAL A 137 -40.39 -41.15 -42.42
CA VAL A 137 -39.50 -41.04 -43.59
C VAL A 137 -39.65 -42.32 -44.38
N PHE A 138 -40.02 -42.17 -45.64
CA PHE A 138 -40.15 -43.26 -46.58
C PHE A 138 -39.01 -43.16 -47.60
N LYS A 139 -38.55 -44.30 -48.11
CA LYS A 139 -37.66 -44.34 -49.26
C LYS A 139 -38.26 -45.27 -50.29
N GLU A 140 -38.04 -44.87 -51.52
CA GLU A 140 -38.55 -45.56 -52.68
C GLU A 140 -37.69 -46.80 -52.94
N GLU A 141 -38.25 -47.98 -52.70
CA GLU A 141 -37.63 -49.24 -53.12
C GLU A 141 -38.37 -49.77 -54.35
N TYR A 142 -37.60 -49.91 -55.44
CA TYR A 142 -38.07 -50.52 -56.69
C TYR A 142 -37.74 -52.02 -56.66
N GLY A 143 -38.75 -52.84 -56.91
CA GLY A 143 -38.56 -54.28 -57.13
C GLY A 143 -37.64 -54.53 -58.33
N LEU A 144 -37.00 -55.70 -58.36
CA LEU A 144 -36.07 -56.13 -59.43
C LEU A 144 -36.73 -56.16 -60.83
N ASP A 145 -38.05 -56.02 -60.92
CA ASP A 145 -38.84 -55.93 -62.15
C ASP A 145 -39.03 -54.49 -62.68
N GLY A 146 -38.57 -53.47 -61.93
CA GLY A 146 -38.68 -52.05 -62.26
C GLY A 146 -40.12 -51.52 -62.30
N LYS A 147 -41.12 -52.31 -61.87
CA LYS A 147 -42.55 -51.98 -61.94
C LYS A 147 -43.26 -52.04 -60.60
N SER A 148 -42.73 -52.81 -59.65
CA SER A 148 -43.25 -52.90 -58.29
C SER A 148 -42.60 -51.81 -57.43
N TYR A 149 -43.40 -50.88 -56.91
CA TYR A 149 -42.94 -49.81 -56.03
C TYR A 149 -43.55 -49.98 -54.64
N SER A 150 -42.73 -49.98 -53.59
CA SER A 150 -43.20 -50.08 -52.20
C SER A 150 -42.69 -48.92 -51.34
N LEU A 151 -43.61 -48.28 -50.62
CA LEU A 151 -43.32 -47.23 -49.64
C LEU A 151 -43.36 -47.82 -48.24
N THR A 152 -42.29 -48.46 -47.82
CA THR A 152 -42.13 -48.85 -46.42
C THR A 152 -41.44 -47.72 -45.64
N PRO A 153 -41.99 -47.27 -44.50
CA PRO A 153 -41.35 -46.23 -43.72
C PRO A 153 -40.05 -46.79 -43.12
N ILE A 154 -38.90 -46.20 -43.47
CA ILE A 154 -37.61 -46.56 -42.87
C ILE A 154 -37.60 -46.12 -41.41
N GLN A 155 -38.21 -44.99 -41.11
CA GLN A 155 -38.30 -44.46 -39.77
C GLN A 155 -39.68 -43.86 -39.54
N LYS A 156 -40.40 -44.34 -38.53
CA LYS A 156 -41.67 -43.77 -38.08
C LYS A 156 -41.56 -43.40 -36.61
N ALA A 157 -41.76 -42.13 -36.30
CA ALA A 157 -41.84 -41.62 -34.95
C ALA A 157 -43.24 -41.04 -34.70
N GLU A 158 -43.96 -41.60 -33.75
CA GLU A 158 -45.23 -41.06 -33.25
C GLU A 158 -45.00 -40.43 -31.88
N LYS A 159 -45.46 -39.18 -31.71
CA LYS A 159 -45.45 -38.48 -30.43
C LYS A 159 -46.84 -37.94 -30.15
N ILE A 160 -47.48 -38.50 -29.13
CA ILE A 160 -48.70 -37.97 -28.54
C ILE A 160 -48.27 -36.96 -27.48
N GLY A 161 -48.75 -35.73 -27.57
CA GLY A 161 -48.43 -34.65 -26.65
C GLY A 161 -49.69 -34.00 -26.09
N GLY A 162 -49.69 -33.69 -24.79
CA GLY A 162 -50.73 -32.88 -24.14
C GLY A 162 -50.77 -31.42 -24.64
N LEU A 163 -51.59 -30.59 -23.98
CA LEU A 163 -51.96 -29.21 -24.34
C LEU A 163 -50.98 -28.48 -25.28
N SER A 164 -51.49 -27.99 -26.40
CA SER A 164 -50.75 -27.19 -27.38
C SER A 164 -50.12 -25.95 -26.73
N LYS A 165 -49.09 -25.36 -27.37
CA LYS A 165 -48.55 -24.05 -26.93
C LYS A 165 -49.63 -22.97 -26.91
N ILE A 166 -50.60 -23.07 -27.81
CA ILE A 166 -51.74 -22.16 -27.91
C ILE A 166 -52.67 -22.35 -26.73
N ASP A 167 -53.01 -23.59 -26.38
CA ASP A 167 -53.89 -23.89 -25.24
C ASP A 167 -53.23 -23.46 -23.93
N LYS A 168 -51.92 -23.69 -23.77
CA LYS A 168 -51.18 -23.20 -22.61
C LYS A 168 -51.27 -21.68 -22.46
N ALA A 169 -51.17 -20.93 -23.56
CA ALA A 169 -51.30 -19.48 -23.53
C ALA A 169 -52.74 -19.01 -23.23
N ALA A 170 -53.75 -19.69 -23.78
CA ALA A 170 -55.16 -19.39 -23.49
C ALA A 170 -55.51 -19.66 -22.02
N TRP A 171 -55.03 -20.78 -21.48
CA TRP A 171 -55.19 -21.13 -20.07
C TRP A 171 -54.40 -20.22 -19.15
N GLU A 172 -53.20 -19.80 -19.56
CA GLU A 172 -52.36 -18.86 -18.80
C GLU A 172 -53.08 -17.54 -18.52
N ASP A 173 -53.76 -16.95 -19.51
CA ASP A 173 -54.57 -15.73 -19.33
C ASP A 173 -55.72 -15.92 -18.33
N VAL A 174 -56.51 -17.00 -18.49
CA VAL A 174 -57.62 -17.35 -17.59
C VAL A 174 -57.12 -17.58 -16.16
N PHE A 175 -56.00 -18.28 -15.99
CA PHE A 175 -55.41 -18.55 -14.69
C PHE A 175 -54.84 -17.29 -14.04
N MET A 176 -54.22 -16.39 -14.80
CA MET A 176 -53.75 -15.12 -14.30
C MET A 176 -54.91 -14.28 -13.74
N GLU A 177 -56.04 -14.23 -14.45
CA GLU A 177 -57.22 -13.49 -14.00
C GLU A 177 -57.86 -14.13 -12.75
N TYR A 178 -58.00 -15.46 -12.73
CA TYR A 178 -58.46 -16.18 -11.53
C TYR A 178 -57.51 -15.95 -10.33
N ALA A 179 -56.19 -15.98 -10.55
CA ALA A 179 -55.21 -15.82 -9.49
C ALA A 179 -55.26 -14.43 -8.83
N LYS A 180 -55.71 -13.38 -9.53
CA LYS A 180 -55.95 -12.03 -8.95
C LYS A 180 -56.98 -12.07 -7.82
N SER A 181 -57.97 -12.96 -7.88
CA SER A 181 -59.00 -13.11 -6.83
C SER A 181 -58.47 -13.74 -5.53
N ARG A 182 -57.29 -14.37 -5.57
CA ARG A 182 -56.71 -15.07 -4.42
C ARG A 182 -55.75 -14.18 -3.64
N PRO A 183 -55.82 -14.17 -2.30
CA PRO A 183 -54.92 -13.34 -1.51
C PRO A 183 -53.48 -13.85 -1.61
N ILE A 184 -52.52 -12.93 -1.68
CA ILE A 184 -51.09 -13.20 -1.94
C ILE A 184 -50.46 -14.26 -1.02
N HIS A 185 -50.85 -14.31 0.25
CA HIS A 185 -50.33 -15.27 1.23
C HIS A 185 -50.79 -16.72 0.97
N LYS A 186 -51.78 -16.94 0.09
CA LYS A 186 -52.19 -18.26 -0.40
C LYS A 186 -51.57 -18.63 -1.76
N ARG A 187 -50.87 -17.69 -2.39
CA ARG A 187 -50.22 -17.83 -3.71
C ARG A 187 -48.71 -18.05 -3.57
N VAL A 188 -48.09 -17.38 -2.61
CA VAL A 188 -46.64 -17.45 -2.35
C VAL A 188 -46.36 -17.67 -0.87
N SER A 189 -45.47 -18.63 -0.58
CA SER A 189 -45.00 -18.88 0.78
C SER A 189 -43.72 -18.10 1.10
N LYS A 190 -43.50 -17.79 2.38
CA LYS A 190 -42.26 -17.13 2.83
C LYS A 190 -41.03 -18.01 2.58
N GLN A 191 -41.15 -19.30 2.91
CA GLN A 191 -40.07 -20.29 2.77
C GLN A 191 -39.61 -20.43 1.32
N GLU A 192 -40.55 -20.39 0.38
CA GLU A 192 -40.22 -20.46 -1.04
C GLU A 192 -39.46 -19.23 -1.53
N LEU A 193 -39.92 -18.02 -1.20
CA LEU A 193 -39.19 -16.80 -1.58
C LEU A 193 -37.80 -16.77 -0.97
N GLU A 194 -37.68 -17.16 0.30
CA GLU A 194 -36.40 -17.23 0.99
C GLU A 194 -35.44 -18.24 0.33
N LEU A 195 -35.94 -19.41 -0.06
CA LEU A 195 -35.18 -20.43 -0.77
C LEU A 195 -34.73 -19.93 -2.15
N LEU A 196 -35.64 -19.34 -2.94
CA LEU A 196 -35.31 -18.86 -4.28
C LEU A 196 -34.34 -17.68 -4.26
N LEU A 197 -34.53 -16.73 -3.34
CA LEU A 197 -33.64 -15.59 -3.16
C LEU A 197 -32.25 -16.05 -2.70
N SER A 198 -32.16 -16.91 -1.68
CA SER A 198 -30.88 -17.42 -1.19
C SER A 198 -30.12 -18.20 -2.27
N GLN A 199 -30.81 -19.03 -3.05
CA GLN A 199 -30.22 -19.75 -4.18
C GLN A 199 -29.67 -18.79 -5.25
N GLU A 200 -30.46 -17.82 -5.70
CA GLU A 200 -30.02 -16.89 -6.75
C GLU A 200 -28.93 -15.92 -6.27
N LEU A 201 -28.97 -15.48 -5.01
CA LEU A 201 -27.90 -14.67 -4.41
C LEU A 201 -26.59 -15.47 -4.28
N SER A 202 -26.66 -16.71 -3.77
CA SER A 202 -25.49 -17.58 -3.64
C SER A 202 -24.89 -17.95 -5.00
N ASN A 203 -25.72 -18.21 -6.03
CA ASN A 203 -25.26 -18.49 -7.39
C ASN A 203 -24.47 -17.33 -8.01
N ARG A 204 -24.65 -16.11 -7.50
CA ARG A 204 -23.93 -14.91 -7.94
C ARG A 204 -22.85 -14.45 -6.97
N ASN A 205 -22.49 -15.27 -5.99
CA ASN A 205 -21.52 -14.96 -4.93
C ASN A 205 -21.88 -13.69 -4.12
N ILE A 206 -23.19 -13.44 -3.95
CA ILE A 206 -23.69 -12.35 -3.11
C ILE A 206 -24.02 -12.95 -1.74
N ASP A 207 -23.01 -12.96 -0.86
CA ASP A 207 -23.14 -13.43 0.53
C ASP A 207 -23.29 -12.23 1.47
N ILE A 208 -24.52 -11.78 1.63
CA ILE A 208 -24.88 -10.62 2.44
C ILE A 208 -26.30 -10.80 3.00
N ASP A 209 -26.49 -10.35 4.24
CA ASP A 209 -27.81 -10.32 4.86
C ASP A 209 -28.80 -9.49 4.03
N TYR A 210 -29.95 -10.07 3.76
CA TYR A 210 -31.02 -9.45 3.00
C TYR A 210 -32.36 -9.56 3.70
N GLU A 211 -33.22 -8.58 3.44
CA GLU A 211 -34.60 -8.55 3.90
C GLU A 211 -35.52 -8.42 2.69
N TYR A 212 -36.64 -9.14 2.66
CA TYR A 212 -37.54 -9.20 1.52
C TYR A 212 -39.01 -9.03 1.91
N GLY A 213 -39.83 -8.59 0.96
CA GLY A 213 -41.27 -8.49 1.16
C GLY A 213 -42.04 -8.34 -0.14
N VAL A 214 -43.25 -8.89 -0.17
CA VAL A 214 -44.19 -8.67 -1.28
C VAL A 214 -45.13 -7.53 -0.91
N TYR A 215 -45.29 -6.59 -1.82
CA TYR A 215 -46.16 -5.43 -1.70
C TYR A 215 -47.36 -5.57 -2.62
N SER A 216 -48.49 -4.99 -2.21
CA SER A 216 -49.72 -4.91 -2.99
C SER A 216 -50.13 -3.44 -3.06
N GLN A 217 -50.16 -2.85 -4.25
CA GLN A 217 -50.48 -1.43 -4.46
C GLN A 217 -49.67 -0.49 -3.55
N GLY A 218 -48.38 -0.79 -3.34
CA GLY A 218 -47.50 -0.01 -2.47
C GLY A 218 -47.62 -0.28 -0.96
N TYR A 219 -48.49 -1.21 -0.53
CA TYR A 219 -48.62 -1.60 0.89
C TYR A 219 -47.97 -2.95 1.19
N PRO A 220 -47.29 -3.11 2.35
CA PRO A 220 -46.65 -4.36 2.72
C PRO A 220 -47.68 -5.46 3.00
N THR A 221 -47.47 -6.64 2.43
CA THR A 221 -48.32 -7.80 2.69
C THR A 221 -47.82 -8.62 3.88
N LYS A 222 -48.55 -9.70 4.24
CA LYS A 222 -48.10 -10.66 5.26
C LYS A 222 -46.87 -11.47 4.83
N VAL A 223 -46.53 -11.48 3.54
CA VAL A 223 -45.40 -12.22 2.96
C VAL A 223 -44.15 -11.33 3.00
N LYS A 224 -43.50 -11.30 4.16
CA LYS A 224 -42.26 -10.55 4.40
C LYS A 224 -41.37 -11.24 5.44
N SER A 225 -40.08 -10.92 5.41
CA SER A 225 -39.09 -11.33 6.40
C SER A 225 -39.37 -10.66 7.77
N LYS A 226 -38.82 -11.26 8.84
CA LYS A 226 -39.14 -10.87 10.23
C LYS A 226 -38.59 -9.49 10.59
N LYS A 227 -37.47 -9.07 10.01
CA LYS A 227 -36.75 -7.83 10.36
C LYS A 227 -36.88 -6.74 9.29
N PHE A 228 -37.77 -6.91 8.30
CA PHE A 228 -37.98 -5.92 7.24
C PHE A 228 -38.44 -4.58 7.83
N LYS A 229 -37.56 -3.58 7.79
CA LYS A 229 -37.83 -2.20 8.18
C LYS A 229 -37.77 -1.29 6.95
N PHE A 230 -38.88 -0.62 6.69
CA PHE A 230 -38.99 0.37 5.63
C PHE A 230 -38.38 1.68 6.13
N SER A 231 -37.22 2.11 5.58
CA SER A 231 -36.64 3.48 5.63
C SER A 231 -35.11 3.52 5.70
N GLU A 232 -34.40 2.43 6.01
CA GLU A 232 -32.96 2.52 6.35
C GLU A 232 -32.01 2.27 5.16
N SER A 233 -32.46 1.62 4.08
CA SER A 233 -31.59 1.15 3.01
C SER A 233 -32.23 1.28 1.63
N LYS A 234 -31.38 1.32 0.59
CA LYS A 234 -31.79 1.26 -0.82
C LYS A 234 -32.66 0.02 -1.03
N MET A 235 -33.83 0.22 -1.64
CA MET A 235 -34.78 -0.85 -1.93
C MET A 235 -34.74 -1.14 -3.43
N TYR A 236 -34.73 -2.43 -3.75
CA TYR A 236 -34.83 -2.95 -5.10
C TYR A 236 -36.21 -3.56 -5.25
N GLU A 237 -36.89 -3.27 -6.36
CA GLU A 237 -38.22 -3.78 -6.63
C GLU A 237 -38.28 -4.46 -8.00
N ALA A 238 -39.08 -5.53 -8.09
CA ALA A 238 -39.48 -6.12 -9.35
C ALA A 238 -40.99 -6.42 -9.34
N PRO A 239 -41.72 -6.11 -10.43
CA PRO A 239 -43.11 -6.51 -10.58
C PRO A 239 -43.24 -8.05 -10.61
N ILE A 240 -44.23 -8.57 -9.88
CA ILE A 240 -44.54 -10.01 -9.83
C ILE A 240 -46.03 -10.22 -10.11
N PHE A 241 -46.40 -11.33 -10.75
CA PHE A 241 -47.76 -11.64 -11.20
C PHE A 241 -48.29 -10.64 -12.23
N LYS A 242 -47.49 -10.38 -13.26
CA LYS A 242 -47.91 -9.60 -14.42
C LYS A 242 -49.08 -10.29 -15.13
N ASP A 243 -50.07 -9.53 -15.55
CA ASP A 243 -51.12 -10.02 -16.44
C ASP A 243 -50.69 -10.03 -17.91
N SER A 244 -51.60 -10.43 -18.80
CA SER A 244 -51.39 -10.46 -20.25
C SER A 244 -51.10 -9.07 -20.86
N GLU A 245 -51.47 -7.99 -20.16
CA GLU A 245 -51.16 -6.61 -20.53
C GLU A 245 -49.84 -6.11 -19.89
N GLY A 246 -49.17 -6.94 -19.08
CA GLY A 246 -47.92 -6.62 -18.40
C GLY A 246 -48.08 -5.81 -17.10
N SER A 247 -49.31 -5.57 -16.66
CA SER A 247 -49.63 -4.83 -15.45
C SER A 247 -49.71 -5.74 -14.23
N THR A 248 -49.34 -5.23 -13.05
CA THR A 248 -49.50 -5.96 -11.79
C THR A 248 -49.74 -5.01 -10.62
N ASN A 249 -50.52 -5.49 -9.65
CA ASN A 249 -50.68 -4.85 -8.35
C ASN A 249 -49.62 -5.28 -7.34
N PHE A 250 -48.77 -6.26 -7.67
CA PHE A 250 -47.80 -6.83 -6.75
C PHE A 250 -46.34 -6.54 -7.16
N SER A 251 -45.51 -6.20 -6.17
CA SER A 251 -44.07 -6.05 -6.35
C SER A 251 -43.30 -6.82 -5.28
N LEU A 252 -42.20 -7.45 -5.68
CA LEU A 252 -41.25 -8.09 -4.80
C LEU A 252 -40.14 -7.09 -4.47
N LEU A 253 -39.98 -6.76 -3.19
CA LEU A 253 -38.94 -5.87 -2.70
C LEU A 253 -37.82 -6.66 -2.02
N LEU A 254 -36.59 -6.21 -2.23
CA LEU A 254 -35.38 -6.71 -1.60
C LEU A 254 -34.54 -5.54 -1.10
N THR A 255 -33.98 -5.67 0.11
CA THR A 255 -33.08 -4.67 0.67
C THR A 255 -31.93 -5.32 1.42
N PHE A 256 -30.81 -4.59 1.47
CA PHE A 256 -29.54 -5.05 2.02
C PHE A 256 -29.04 -4.05 3.07
N PRO A 257 -29.28 -4.30 4.37
CA PRO A 257 -28.91 -3.36 5.43
C PRO A 257 -27.41 -3.04 5.48
N THR A 258 -26.56 -4.02 5.12
CA THR A 258 -25.10 -3.91 5.20
C THR A 258 -24.43 -3.68 3.83
N MET A 259 -25.19 -3.28 2.79
CA MET A 259 -24.71 -3.16 1.40
C MET A 259 -23.46 -2.29 1.29
N LYS A 260 -23.46 -1.09 1.88
CA LYS A 260 -22.32 -0.16 1.80
C LYS A 260 -21.04 -0.77 2.38
N LYS A 261 -21.15 -1.52 3.48
CA LYS A 261 -20.02 -2.20 4.12
C LYS A 261 -19.48 -3.32 3.23
N PHE A 262 -20.38 -4.12 2.65
CA PHE A 262 -20.01 -5.21 1.72
C PHE A 262 -19.29 -4.68 0.47
N LEU A 263 -19.84 -3.65 -0.17
CA LEU A 263 -19.23 -3.03 -1.36
C LEU A 263 -17.85 -2.44 -1.04
N PHE A 264 -17.71 -1.75 0.08
CA PHE A 264 -16.42 -1.23 0.53
C PHE A 264 -15.39 -2.35 0.78
N GLN A 265 -15.81 -3.44 1.43
CA GLN A 265 -14.94 -4.59 1.67
C GLN A 265 -14.42 -5.23 0.37
N SER A 266 -15.21 -5.19 -0.72
CA SER A 266 -14.80 -5.71 -2.03
C SER A 266 -13.66 -4.92 -2.70
N VAL A 267 -13.54 -3.62 -2.39
CA VAL A 267 -12.49 -2.73 -2.93
C VAL A 267 -11.32 -2.57 -1.95
N MET A 268 -11.52 -2.93 -0.68
CA MET A 268 -10.54 -2.73 0.39
C MET A 268 -9.21 -3.46 0.15
N SER A 269 -9.20 -4.64 -0.46
CA SER A 269 -7.96 -5.35 -0.78
C SER A 269 -7.06 -4.55 -1.74
N MET A 270 -7.66 -3.98 -2.78
CA MET A 270 -6.93 -3.14 -3.76
C MET A 270 -6.49 -1.81 -3.13
N ALA A 271 -7.35 -1.19 -2.32
CA ALA A 271 -7.01 0.04 -1.60
C ALA A 271 -5.85 -0.17 -0.59
N PHE A 272 -5.82 -1.32 0.08
CA PHE A 272 -4.72 -1.69 0.98
C PHE A 272 -3.41 -1.89 0.20
N LEU A 273 -3.47 -2.57 -0.95
CA LEU A 273 -2.31 -2.76 -1.81
C LEU A 273 -1.76 -1.42 -2.33
N SER A 274 -2.63 -0.50 -2.75
CA SER A 274 -2.21 0.84 -3.17
C SER A 274 -1.58 1.64 -2.04
N LEU A 275 -2.08 1.50 -0.80
CA LEU A 275 -1.50 2.13 0.39
C LEU A 275 -0.07 1.63 0.65
N ILE A 276 0.17 0.31 0.54
CA ILE A 276 1.50 -0.28 0.69
C ILE A 276 2.46 0.31 -0.35
N PHE A 277 2.06 0.36 -1.62
CA PHE A 277 2.89 0.94 -2.68
C PHE A 277 3.21 2.42 -2.40
N THR A 278 2.23 3.20 -1.95
CA THR A 278 2.45 4.61 -1.56
C THR A 278 3.44 4.73 -0.40
N LEU A 279 3.38 3.84 0.60
CA LEU A 279 4.33 3.81 1.71
C LEU A 279 5.76 3.49 1.24
N VAL A 280 5.91 2.49 0.36
CA VAL A 280 7.22 2.13 -0.21
C VAL A 280 7.82 3.31 -0.99
N ILE A 281 7.01 3.97 -1.83
CA ILE A 281 7.44 5.17 -2.58
C ILE A 281 7.84 6.29 -1.62
N MET A 282 7.07 6.52 -0.56
CA MET A 282 7.35 7.55 0.44
C MET A 282 8.67 7.30 1.17
N VAL A 283 8.93 6.05 1.59
CA VAL A 283 10.19 5.66 2.26
C VAL A 283 11.38 5.82 1.31
N ALA A 284 11.27 5.32 0.08
CA ALA A 284 12.32 5.45 -0.94
C ALA A 284 12.63 6.94 -1.21
N TYR A 285 11.59 7.77 -1.32
CA TYR A 285 11.71 9.21 -1.52
C TYR A 285 12.41 9.91 -0.36
N SER A 286 11.98 9.64 0.87
CA SER A 286 12.57 10.21 2.08
C SER A 286 14.06 9.85 2.18
N SER A 287 14.40 8.59 1.93
CA SER A 287 15.79 8.10 1.90
C SER A 287 16.64 8.82 0.85
N ALA A 288 16.13 8.97 -0.37
CA ALA A 288 16.83 9.67 -1.45
C ALA A 288 17.12 11.14 -1.10
N ILE A 289 16.14 11.86 -0.54
CA ILE A 289 16.35 13.24 -0.08
C ILE A 289 17.40 13.31 1.02
N TYR A 290 17.31 12.43 2.01
CA TYR A 290 18.27 12.40 3.12
C TYR A 290 19.70 12.18 2.62
N GLN A 291 19.90 11.23 1.69
CA GLN A 291 21.19 10.97 1.08
C GLN A 291 21.72 12.18 0.29
N LEU A 292 20.87 12.84 -0.50
CA LEU A 292 21.25 14.04 -1.26
C LEU A 292 21.70 15.19 -0.35
N ILE A 293 20.98 15.44 0.75
CA ILE A 293 21.33 16.49 1.71
C ILE A 293 22.68 16.16 2.36
N LYS A 294 22.86 14.92 2.82
CA LYS A 294 24.10 14.47 3.44
C LYS A 294 25.30 14.57 2.50
N GLN A 295 25.13 14.15 1.24
CA GLN A 295 26.18 14.29 0.21
C GLN A 295 26.53 15.75 -0.04
N LYS A 296 25.54 16.64 -0.10
CA LYS A 296 25.76 18.07 -0.29
C LYS A 296 26.56 18.68 0.86
N GLN A 297 26.20 18.37 2.11
CA GLN A 297 26.93 18.84 3.29
C GLN A 297 28.39 18.37 3.27
N ILE A 298 28.62 17.08 2.98
CA ILE A 298 29.97 16.53 2.86
C ILE A 298 30.76 17.24 1.74
N SER A 299 30.11 17.54 0.61
CA SER A 299 30.75 18.26 -0.50
C SER A 299 31.14 19.68 -0.12
N GLU A 300 30.26 20.44 0.54
CA GLU A 300 30.52 21.81 1.00
C GLU A 300 31.69 21.82 1.99
N ILE A 301 31.64 20.92 2.97
CA ILE A 301 32.72 20.72 3.94
C ILE A 301 34.07 20.41 3.26
N LYS A 302 34.10 19.52 2.26
CA LYS A 302 35.33 19.19 1.52
C LYS A 302 35.87 20.40 0.76
N THR A 303 35.00 21.17 0.12
CA THR A 303 35.38 22.40 -0.58
C THR A 303 35.96 23.44 0.37
N ASP A 304 35.33 23.65 1.53
CA ASP A 304 35.82 24.57 2.55
C ASP A 304 37.18 24.14 3.11
N PHE A 305 37.38 22.84 3.32
CA PHE A 305 38.69 22.30 3.71
C PHE A 305 39.77 22.60 2.66
N ILE A 306 39.52 22.33 1.37
CA ILE A 306 40.47 22.58 0.28
C ILE A 306 40.80 24.08 0.17
N ASN A 307 39.78 24.94 0.28
CA ASN A 307 39.97 26.40 0.22
C ASN A 307 40.82 26.90 1.40
N ASN A 308 40.53 26.41 2.61
CA ASN A 308 41.30 26.74 3.81
C ASN A 308 42.75 26.25 3.71
N MET A 309 42.98 25.04 3.20
CA MET A 309 44.34 24.50 3.01
C MET A 309 45.13 25.30 2.00
N THR A 310 44.50 25.66 0.88
CA THR A 310 45.11 26.53 -0.13
C THR A 310 45.56 27.86 0.49
N HIS A 311 44.72 28.47 1.33
CA HIS A 311 45.06 29.72 2.00
C HIS A 311 46.20 29.55 3.02
N GLU A 312 46.12 28.51 3.86
CA GLU A 312 47.11 28.21 4.89
C GLU A 312 48.49 27.83 4.31
N PHE A 313 48.56 27.34 3.07
CA PHE A 313 49.82 27.14 2.34
C PHE A 313 50.32 28.39 1.61
N LYS A 314 49.42 29.27 1.13
CA LYS A 314 49.81 30.46 0.37
C LYS A 314 50.62 31.45 1.21
N THR A 315 50.25 31.67 2.47
CA THR A 315 50.97 32.56 3.39
C THR A 315 52.43 32.12 3.62
N PRO A 316 52.73 30.87 4.04
CA PRO A 316 54.09 30.40 4.21
C PRO A 316 54.95 30.59 2.96
N ILE A 317 54.40 30.18 1.81
CA ILE A 317 55.10 30.25 0.53
C ILE A 317 55.43 31.72 0.18
N ALA A 318 54.49 32.64 0.40
CA ALA A 318 54.73 34.07 0.16
C ALA A 318 55.81 34.65 1.10
N THR A 319 55.79 34.29 2.39
CA THR A 319 56.79 34.74 3.37
C THR A 319 58.19 34.20 3.05
N ILE A 320 58.29 32.92 2.67
CA ILE A 320 59.56 32.32 2.22
C ILE A 320 60.07 33.05 0.97
N ASN A 321 59.21 33.31 -0.01
CA ASN A 321 59.60 34.03 -1.22
C ASN A 321 60.10 35.45 -0.91
N LEU A 322 59.39 36.18 -0.04
CA LEU A 322 59.81 37.51 0.41
C LEU A 322 61.16 37.48 1.13
N ALA A 323 61.40 36.51 2.01
CA ALA A 323 62.67 36.34 2.70
C ALA A 323 63.81 36.02 1.72
N VAL A 324 63.56 35.16 0.72
CA VAL A 324 64.54 34.84 -0.34
C VAL A 324 64.85 36.06 -1.21
N GLU A 325 63.83 36.83 -1.63
CA GLU A 325 64.01 38.08 -2.38
C GLU A 325 64.79 39.12 -1.56
N ALA A 326 64.49 39.22 -0.26
CA ALA A 326 65.18 40.12 0.65
C ALA A 326 66.67 39.75 0.82
N ILE A 327 67.01 38.46 0.88
CA ILE A 327 68.40 37.98 0.91
C ILE A 327 69.12 38.29 -0.41
N ARG A 328 68.44 38.14 -1.55
CA ARG A 328 69.02 38.35 -2.89
C ARG A 328 69.33 39.83 -3.19
N ASN A 329 68.76 40.77 -2.44
CA ASN A 329 69.06 42.20 -2.60
C ASN A 329 70.54 42.49 -2.25
N PRO A 330 71.33 43.12 -3.14
CA PRO A 330 72.76 43.39 -2.90
C PRO A 330 73.07 44.11 -1.59
N LYS A 331 72.17 44.97 -1.10
CA LYS A 331 72.35 45.69 0.17
C LYS A 331 72.10 44.82 1.41
N SER A 332 71.31 43.76 1.28
CA SER A 332 70.97 42.84 2.38
C SER A 332 71.96 41.69 2.48
N ILE A 333 72.53 41.24 1.36
CA ILE A 333 73.42 40.07 1.32
C ILE A 333 74.76 40.33 2.03
N GLU A 334 75.20 41.59 2.07
CA GLU A 334 76.41 42.03 2.78
C GLU A 334 76.17 42.17 4.31
N ASP A 335 74.91 42.25 4.74
CA ASP A 335 74.52 42.35 6.14
C ASP A 335 74.23 40.95 6.72
N LYS A 336 75.26 40.38 7.35
CA LYS A 336 75.23 39.02 7.92
C LYS A 336 74.09 38.81 8.93
N GLU A 337 73.73 39.84 9.69
CA GLU A 337 72.67 39.74 10.71
C GLU A 337 71.29 39.64 10.06
N LYS A 338 71.03 40.46 9.02
CA LYS A 338 69.78 40.37 8.24
C LYS A 338 69.64 39.03 7.53
N VAL A 339 70.72 38.52 6.93
CA VAL A 339 70.71 37.20 6.27
C VAL A 339 70.36 36.09 7.25
N LEU A 340 70.98 36.06 8.43
CA LEU A 340 70.67 35.07 9.46
C LEU A 340 69.20 35.14 9.92
N ARG A 341 68.66 36.37 10.07
CA ARG A 341 67.23 36.56 10.41
C ARG A 341 66.30 36.01 9.35
N TYR A 342 66.56 36.29 8.07
CA TYR A 342 65.74 35.78 6.96
C TYR A 342 65.86 34.26 6.82
N LEU A 343 67.04 33.68 7.02
CA LEU A 343 67.23 32.22 7.05
C LEU A 343 66.44 31.57 8.22
N GLY A 344 66.41 32.22 9.39
CA GLY A 344 65.56 31.81 10.51
C GLY A 344 64.08 31.79 10.13
N MET A 345 63.59 32.88 9.52
CA MET A 345 62.21 32.98 9.04
C MET A 345 61.86 31.88 8.03
N ILE A 346 62.74 31.58 7.06
CA ILE A 346 62.56 30.49 6.10
C ILE A 346 62.49 29.14 6.81
N LYS A 347 63.38 28.90 7.78
CA LYS A 347 63.42 27.64 8.55
C LYS A 347 62.12 27.44 9.34
N ASP A 348 61.65 28.47 10.03
CA ASP A 348 60.43 28.41 10.83
C ASP A 348 59.20 28.17 9.96
N GLU A 349 59.12 28.85 8.82
CA GLU A 349 57.97 28.72 7.92
C GLU A 349 57.99 27.37 7.17
N ASN A 350 59.17 26.83 6.86
CA ASN A 350 59.31 25.48 6.32
C ASN A 350 58.91 24.40 7.35
N LYS A 351 59.29 24.58 8.63
CA LYS A 351 58.83 23.71 9.72
C LYS A 351 57.30 23.74 9.85
N ARG A 352 56.70 24.93 9.72
CA ARG A 352 55.24 25.11 9.73
C ARG A 352 54.57 24.41 8.53
N MET A 353 55.11 24.55 7.32
CA MET A 353 54.60 23.84 6.14
C MET A 353 54.68 22.32 6.30
N HIS A 354 55.80 21.79 6.79
CA HIS A 354 55.95 20.35 7.05
C HIS A 354 54.87 19.84 8.03
N ALA A 355 54.60 20.58 9.11
CA ALA A 355 53.53 20.22 10.04
C ALA A 355 52.15 20.22 9.36
N GLN A 356 51.87 21.15 8.46
CA GLN A 356 50.63 21.17 7.68
C GLN A 356 50.52 19.94 6.75
N VAL A 357 51.59 19.55 6.07
CA VAL A 357 51.62 18.35 5.20
C VAL A 357 51.38 17.06 5.99
N GLU A 358 52.07 16.89 7.13
CA GLU A 358 51.88 15.73 8.00
C GLU A 358 50.44 15.63 8.51
N ASN A 359 49.84 16.78 8.87
CA ASN A 359 48.42 16.83 9.23
C ASN A 359 47.53 16.37 8.08
N VAL A 360 47.80 16.80 6.83
CA VAL A 360 47.05 16.35 5.65
C VAL A 360 47.18 14.85 5.41
N LEU A 361 48.38 14.30 5.53
CA LEU A 361 48.62 12.86 5.39
C LEU A 361 47.92 12.05 6.47
N ARG A 362 47.92 12.54 7.72
CA ARG A 362 47.20 11.93 8.85
C ARG A 362 45.69 11.87 8.56
N ILE A 363 45.09 12.92 7.99
CA ILE A 363 43.68 12.94 7.57
C ILE A 363 43.42 11.87 6.51
N SER A 364 44.26 11.79 5.47
CA SER A 364 44.09 10.82 4.38
C SER A 364 44.13 9.37 4.88
N LYS A 365 45.04 9.07 5.83
CA LYS A 365 45.13 7.75 6.47
C LYS A 365 43.88 7.42 7.31
N LEU A 366 43.35 8.40 8.04
CA LEU A 366 42.08 8.27 8.79
C LEU A 366 40.89 8.01 7.87
N GLU A 367 40.86 8.55 6.64
CA GLU A 367 39.75 8.35 5.71
C GLU A 367 39.70 6.96 5.08
N LYS A 368 40.84 6.31 4.88
CA LYS A 368 40.91 5.02 4.16
C LYS A 368 40.70 3.79 5.04
N ASN A 369 40.38 3.94 6.33
CA ASN A 369 40.39 2.84 7.32
C ASN A 369 41.70 2.04 7.32
N GLN A 370 42.83 2.67 6.97
CA GLN A 370 44.14 2.02 6.85
C GLN A 370 44.99 2.16 8.11
N LEU A 371 44.39 2.53 9.24
CA LEU A 371 45.07 2.54 10.52
C LEU A 371 45.01 1.12 11.09
N ASP A 372 46.00 0.30 10.74
CA ASP A 372 46.24 -0.95 11.45
C ASP A 372 46.88 -0.61 12.81
N ILE A 373 46.02 -0.32 13.79
CA ILE A 373 46.43 0.12 15.12
C ILE A 373 46.64 -1.11 15.99
N ARG A 374 47.90 -1.46 16.25
CA ARG A 374 48.25 -2.48 17.24
C ARG A 374 47.91 -1.95 18.64
N LYS A 375 47.14 -2.73 19.40
CA LYS A 375 46.68 -2.38 20.74
C LYS A 375 47.35 -3.31 21.74
N ASP A 376 47.90 -2.72 22.78
CA ASP A 376 48.59 -3.43 23.85
C ASP A 376 47.94 -3.04 25.20
N ARG A 377 48.31 -3.72 26.28
CA ARG A 377 47.85 -3.35 27.62
C ARG A 377 48.60 -2.09 28.04
N VAL A 378 47.86 -1.01 28.29
CA VAL A 378 48.43 0.30 28.65
C VAL A 378 47.69 0.89 29.85
N ASP A 379 48.41 1.64 30.68
CA ASP A 379 47.82 2.40 31.78
C ASP A 379 47.38 3.78 31.29
N VAL A 380 46.09 4.10 31.47
CA VAL A 380 45.54 5.41 31.10
C VAL A 380 46.14 6.55 31.91
N HIS A 381 46.53 6.31 33.18
CA HIS A 381 47.13 7.33 34.03
C HIS A 381 48.49 7.79 33.49
N ASP A 382 49.34 6.86 33.08
CA ASP A 382 50.64 7.16 32.46
C ASP A 382 50.44 7.99 31.18
N ILE A 383 49.48 7.60 30.34
CA ILE A 383 49.17 8.32 29.11
C ILE A 383 48.70 9.76 29.37
N ILE A 384 47.90 9.97 30.42
CA ILE A 384 47.46 11.31 30.82
C ILE A 384 48.66 12.14 31.27
N VAL A 385 49.55 11.58 32.10
CA VAL A 385 50.76 12.27 32.58
C VAL A 385 51.67 12.67 31.42
N ASP A 386 51.93 11.76 30.49
CA ASP A 386 52.71 12.04 29.28
C ASP A 386 52.06 13.16 28.44
N ALA A 387 50.74 13.12 28.27
CA ALA A 387 50.01 14.13 27.52
C ALA A 387 50.03 15.51 28.18
N ILE A 388 50.02 15.59 29.53
CA ILE A 388 50.13 16.86 30.27
C ILE A 388 51.48 17.52 29.98
N ALA A 389 52.58 16.75 29.99
CA ALA A 389 53.92 17.27 29.75
C ALA A 389 54.07 17.96 28.37
N HIS A 390 53.27 17.57 27.38
CA HIS A 390 53.26 18.20 26.06
C HIS A 390 52.68 19.63 26.04
N VAL A 391 51.76 19.95 26.95
CA VAL A 391 51.05 21.24 26.97
C VAL A 391 51.46 22.13 28.15
N GLU A 392 52.13 21.57 29.16
CA GLU A 392 52.47 22.23 30.42
C GLU A 392 53.20 23.56 30.21
N LEU A 393 54.23 23.59 29.36
CA LEU A 393 55.01 24.81 29.09
C LEU A 393 54.17 25.91 28.43
N ILE A 394 53.24 25.54 27.54
CA ILE A 394 52.36 26.49 26.84
C ILE A 394 51.30 27.03 27.81
N VAL A 395 50.80 26.18 28.71
CA VAL A 395 49.84 26.57 29.75
C VAL A 395 50.48 27.52 30.76
N ALA A 396 51.70 27.21 31.21
CA ALA A 396 52.45 28.02 32.15
C ALA A 396 52.81 29.40 31.58
N ASP A 397 53.20 29.47 30.29
CA ASP A 397 53.49 30.75 29.59
C ASP A 397 52.25 31.67 29.53
N ARG A 398 51.05 31.10 29.52
CA ARG A 398 49.77 31.85 29.59
C ARG A 398 49.25 32.06 31.03
N GLY A 399 50.04 31.72 32.05
CA GLY A 399 49.69 31.88 33.47
C GLY A 399 48.56 30.94 33.94
N GLY A 400 48.35 29.83 33.24
CA GLY A 400 47.34 28.82 33.54
C GLY A 400 47.87 27.65 34.39
N TYR A 401 47.03 26.63 34.58
CA TYR A 401 47.41 25.36 35.22
C TYR A 401 46.73 24.16 34.56
N VAL A 402 47.35 22.99 34.72
CA VAL A 402 46.75 21.68 34.43
C VAL A 402 46.84 20.81 35.68
N ASN A 403 45.72 20.47 36.29
CA ASN A 403 45.68 19.55 37.44
C ASN A 403 45.13 18.18 37.01
N SER A 404 45.69 17.12 37.59
CA SER A 404 45.21 15.75 37.41
C SER A 404 44.70 15.17 38.73
N HIS A 405 43.50 14.58 38.66
CA HIS A 405 42.78 13.91 39.75
C HIS A 405 42.51 12.47 39.31
N LEU A 406 43.54 11.63 39.45
CA LEU A 406 43.59 10.28 38.89
C LEU A 406 42.98 9.25 39.86
N ASP A 407 41.71 9.44 40.24
CA ASP A 407 41.05 8.69 41.33
C ASP A 407 40.55 7.28 40.94
N ALA A 408 40.75 6.83 39.70
CA ALA A 408 40.31 5.51 39.26
C ALA A 408 41.27 4.42 39.73
N GLU A 409 40.80 3.52 40.61
CA GLU A 409 41.62 2.40 41.13
C GLU A 409 42.07 1.40 40.04
N ARG A 410 41.36 1.33 38.91
CA ARG A 410 41.72 0.52 37.74
C ARG A 410 41.79 1.40 36.50
N SER A 411 42.94 1.37 35.83
CA SER A 411 43.27 2.22 34.68
C SER A 411 43.85 1.47 33.47
N GLU A 412 44.03 0.14 33.55
CA GLU A 412 44.54 -0.66 32.43
C GLU A 412 43.48 -0.87 31.33
N VAL A 413 43.79 -0.47 30.11
CA VAL A 413 42.94 -0.62 28.91
C VAL A 413 43.71 -1.25 27.76
N LEU A 414 42.98 -1.78 26.77
CA LEU A 414 43.57 -2.29 25.53
C LEU A 414 43.66 -1.15 24.52
N ALA A 415 44.80 -0.47 24.46
CA ALA A 415 44.98 0.66 23.56
C ALA A 415 46.37 0.79 22.96
N ASN A 416 46.46 1.60 21.90
CA ASN A 416 47.72 2.03 21.35
C ASN A 416 48.19 3.28 22.10
N ASP A 417 49.32 3.15 22.79
CA ASP A 417 50.00 4.20 23.53
C ASP A 417 50.10 5.52 22.75
N ILE A 418 50.73 5.51 21.57
CA ILE A 418 51.02 6.71 20.78
C ILE A 418 49.71 7.38 20.34
N HIS A 419 48.77 6.61 19.79
CA HIS A 419 47.52 7.17 19.28
C HIS A 419 46.65 7.70 20.41
N PHE A 420 46.62 7.04 21.56
CA PHE A 420 45.84 7.46 22.71
C PHE A 420 46.45 8.68 23.41
N THR A 421 47.79 8.77 23.55
CA THR A 421 48.45 10.01 23.99
C THR A 421 48.09 11.18 23.08
N ASN A 422 48.11 10.96 21.75
CA ASN A 422 47.67 11.97 20.80
C ASN A 422 46.19 12.37 20.97
N VAL A 423 45.31 11.47 21.42
CA VAL A 423 43.91 11.81 21.72
C VAL A 423 43.84 12.81 22.87
N ILE A 424 44.52 12.53 23.97
CA ILE A 424 44.54 13.41 25.16
C ILE A 424 45.18 14.75 24.82
N VAL A 425 46.32 14.76 24.11
CA VAL A 425 46.97 15.99 23.64
C VAL A 425 46.03 16.83 22.78
N ASN A 426 45.26 16.23 21.86
CA ASN A 426 44.29 16.99 21.05
C ASN A 426 43.18 17.64 21.87
N MET A 427 42.72 16.98 22.94
CA MET A 427 41.73 17.57 23.85
C MET A 427 42.33 18.71 24.68
N LEU A 428 43.55 18.52 25.20
CA LEU A 428 44.27 19.54 25.96
C LEU A 428 44.64 20.76 25.10
N ASP A 429 45.13 20.55 23.88
CA ASP A 429 45.40 21.62 22.92
C ASP A 429 44.14 22.46 22.65
N ASN A 430 42.97 21.82 22.52
CA ASN A 430 41.72 22.54 22.36
C ASN A 430 41.37 23.34 23.62
N ALA A 431 41.51 22.76 24.81
CA ALA A 431 41.26 23.46 26.06
C ALA A 431 42.15 24.72 26.22
N VAL A 432 43.43 24.63 25.86
CA VAL A 432 44.35 25.78 25.87
C VAL A 432 43.94 26.83 24.83
N LYS A 433 43.64 26.38 23.62
CA LYS A 433 43.40 27.24 22.46
C LYS A 433 42.08 28.01 22.53
N TYR A 434 41.03 27.40 23.09
CA TYR A 434 39.71 28.01 23.23
C TYR A 434 39.49 28.65 24.61
N SER A 435 40.56 28.79 25.40
CA SER A 435 40.58 29.62 26.62
C SER A 435 40.91 31.08 26.27
N PRO A 436 39.96 32.03 26.44
CA PRO A 436 40.23 33.45 26.20
C PRO A 436 41.20 34.03 27.23
N GLU A 437 41.12 33.59 28.48
CA GLU A 437 42.01 33.97 29.58
C GLU A 437 43.07 32.90 29.84
N SER A 438 43.72 32.95 31.01
CA SER A 438 44.65 31.93 31.47
C SER A 438 43.97 30.55 31.51
N PRO A 439 44.51 29.53 30.80
CA PRO A 439 43.87 28.23 30.69
C PRO A 439 43.87 27.50 32.04
N LYS A 440 42.69 27.12 32.51
CA LYS A 440 42.48 26.33 33.72
C LYS A 440 41.87 25.01 33.31
N ILE A 441 42.66 23.95 33.44
CA ILE A 441 42.31 22.62 32.93
C ILE A 441 42.40 21.62 34.08
N ASP A 442 41.33 20.90 34.33
CA ASP A 442 41.28 19.85 35.35
C ASP A 442 40.93 18.51 34.66
N ILE A 443 41.75 17.49 34.91
CA ILE A 443 41.58 16.15 34.36
C ILE A 443 41.18 15.20 35.48
N TYR A 444 40.07 14.48 35.32
CA TYR A 444 39.59 13.50 36.29
C TYR A 444 39.54 12.12 35.66
N THR A 445 39.81 11.09 36.46
CA THR A 445 39.50 9.71 36.08
C THR A 445 38.58 9.07 37.11
N GLU A 446 37.55 8.39 36.65
CA GLU A 446 36.64 7.65 37.51
C GLU A 446 36.36 6.25 36.95
N LEU A 447 36.13 5.31 37.86
CA LEU A 447 35.71 3.95 37.53
C LEU A 447 34.18 3.87 37.54
N VAL A 448 33.57 3.55 36.39
CA VAL A 448 32.12 3.33 36.29
C VAL A 448 31.85 1.95 35.72
N LYS A 449 31.46 1.02 36.61
CA LYS A 449 31.26 -0.40 36.31
C LYS A 449 32.54 -1.05 35.77
N ASN A 450 32.56 -1.42 34.49
CA ASN A 450 33.71 -2.02 33.81
C ASN A 450 34.38 -1.06 32.80
N ASN A 451 34.23 0.24 33.02
CA ASN A 451 34.81 1.26 32.16
C ASN A 451 35.54 2.31 32.99
N ILE A 452 36.66 2.79 32.47
CA ILE A 452 37.30 4.01 32.94
C ILE A 452 36.70 5.20 32.17
N ILE A 453 36.36 6.26 32.89
CA ILE A 453 35.93 7.53 32.32
C ILE A 453 36.99 8.58 32.60
N VAL A 454 37.55 9.16 31.54
CA VAL A 454 38.45 10.31 31.60
C VAL A 454 37.64 11.56 31.30
N LYS A 455 37.67 12.53 32.20
CA LYS A 455 37.01 13.84 32.05
C LYS A 455 38.08 14.91 31.91
N ILE A 456 38.02 15.71 30.85
CA ILE A 456 38.90 16.86 30.64
C ILE A 456 38.02 18.10 30.67
N GLN A 457 38.13 18.88 31.74
CA GLN A 457 37.33 20.07 31.98
C GLN A 457 38.17 21.33 31.72
N ASP A 458 37.62 22.24 30.92
CA ASP A 458 38.17 23.57 30.66
C ASP A 458 37.19 24.67 31.12
N GLN A 459 37.72 25.83 31.48
CA GLN A 459 36.96 27.05 31.78
C GLN A 459 37.01 28.05 30.61
N GLY A 460 37.01 27.55 29.37
CA GLY A 460 37.16 28.36 28.17
C GLY A 460 35.87 29.03 27.70
N ALA A 461 35.85 29.41 26.41
CA ALA A 461 34.71 30.13 25.82
C ALA A 461 33.40 29.30 25.76
N GLY A 462 33.48 27.97 25.91
CA GLY A 462 32.36 27.05 25.79
C GLY A 462 31.73 27.00 24.40
N MET A 463 30.74 26.13 24.24
CA MET A 463 30.07 25.83 22.97
C MET A 463 28.55 25.88 23.12
N SER A 464 27.86 26.23 22.03
CA SER A 464 26.40 26.11 21.98
C SER A 464 25.97 24.63 21.85
N LYS A 465 24.75 24.30 22.29
CA LYS A 465 24.19 22.94 22.14
C LYS A 465 24.17 22.45 20.69
N ALA A 466 24.06 23.34 19.71
CA ALA A 466 24.10 22.98 18.29
C ALA A 466 25.51 22.58 17.84
N VAL A 467 26.54 23.24 18.39
CA VAL A 467 27.96 22.98 18.12
C VAL A 467 28.42 21.70 18.77
N VAL A 468 28.04 21.44 20.03
CA VAL A 468 28.38 20.20 20.75
C VAL A 468 27.98 18.96 19.97
N LYS A 469 26.81 18.97 19.31
CA LYS A 469 26.33 17.84 18.48
C LYS A 469 27.21 17.56 17.25
N LYS A 470 27.95 18.56 16.79
CA LYS A 470 28.73 18.52 15.54
C LYS A 470 30.24 18.64 15.76
N VAL A 471 30.69 18.88 17.00
CA VAL A 471 32.10 19.19 17.29
C VAL A 471 33.07 18.06 16.91
N PHE A 472 32.59 16.82 16.87
CA PHE A 472 33.34 15.64 16.43
C PHE A 472 33.15 15.31 14.93
N GLU A 473 32.33 16.07 14.20
CA GLU A 473 32.20 15.92 12.75
C GLU A 473 33.48 16.39 12.06
N LYS A 474 33.86 15.70 10.98
CA LYS A 474 35.06 16.03 10.22
C LYS A 474 34.95 17.44 9.66
N PHE A 475 36.03 18.21 9.79
CA PHE A 475 36.19 19.57 9.27
C PHE A 475 35.20 20.59 9.86
N TYR A 476 34.40 20.21 10.86
CA TYR A 476 33.44 21.11 11.46
C TYR A 476 34.14 22.15 12.33
N ARG A 477 33.70 23.41 12.21
CA ARG A 477 34.15 24.54 13.03
C ARG A 477 32.95 25.44 13.33
N GLU A 478 32.90 25.99 14.54
CA GLU A 478 31.92 27.04 14.86
C GLU A 478 32.31 28.32 14.10
N HIS A 479 31.45 28.76 13.18
CA HIS A 479 31.65 30.00 12.41
C HIS A 479 31.16 31.19 13.24
N THR A 480 32.02 31.79 14.05
CA THR A 480 31.73 33.04 14.78
C THR A 480 32.22 34.26 14.00
N GLY A 481 31.49 34.69 12.97
CA GLY A 481 31.75 35.94 12.25
C GLY A 481 33.21 36.14 11.78
N ASP A 482 33.61 37.39 11.52
CA ASP A 482 34.94 37.79 11.01
C ASP A 482 36.13 37.50 11.95
N ILE A 483 35.95 36.69 13.00
CA ILE A 483 36.96 36.43 14.01
C ILE A 483 37.75 35.16 13.62
N HIS A 484 38.61 35.29 12.62
CA HIS A 484 39.55 34.27 12.15
C HIS A 484 40.75 34.01 13.10
N ASN A 485 40.66 34.32 14.40
CA ASN A 485 41.85 34.34 15.28
C ASN A 485 42.37 32.98 15.73
N VAL A 486 41.60 31.90 15.58
CA VAL A 486 41.95 30.60 16.18
C VAL A 486 42.34 29.58 15.09
N LYS A 487 43.65 29.46 14.81
CA LYS A 487 44.25 28.61 13.76
C LYS A 487 43.95 27.12 13.97
N GLY A 488 43.24 26.43 13.08
CA GLY A 488 43.01 24.99 13.21
C GLY A 488 42.16 24.38 12.08
N HIS A 489 42.36 23.10 11.83
CA HIS A 489 41.88 22.41 10.63
C HIS A 489 40.49 21.74 10.82
N GLY A 490 39.92 21.76 12.03
CA GLY A 490 38.63 21.14 12.33
C GLY A 490 38.67 19.61 12.36
N LEU A 491 39.83 19.01 12.65
CA LEU A 491 40.06 17.57 12.50
C LEU A 491 40.59 16.87 13.74
N GLY A 492 41.08 17.62 14.74
CA GLY A 492 41.57 17.04 15.99
C GLY A 492 40.50 16.22 16.69
N LEU A 493 39.31 16.78 16.91
CA LEU A 493 38.22 16.07 17.58
C LEU A 493 37.61 14.94 16.73
N ALA A 494 37.63 15.05 15.40
CA ALA A 494 37.25 13.95 14.53
C ALA A 494 38.24 12.77 14.58
N TYR A 495 39.55 13.06 14.70
CA TYR A 495 40.58 12.06 14.99
C TYR A 495 40.34 11.41 16.34
N VAL A 496 40.11 12.22 17.38
CA VAL A 496 39.79 11.73 18.74
C VAL A 496 38.64 10.74 18.69
N LYS A 497 37.50 11.13 18.11
CA LYS A 497 36.34 10.24 17.98
C LYS A 497 36.67 8.94 17.26
N ARG A 498 37.41 9.01 16.15
CA ARG A 498 37.78 7.83 15.39
C ARG A 498 38.67 6.87 16.18
N ILE A 499 39.68 7.39 16.87
CA ILE A 499 40.59 6.56 17.68
C ILE A 499 39.83 5.94 18.85
N ILE A 500 38.99 6.70 19.56
CA ILE A 500 38.19 6.16 20.67
C ILE A 500 37.25 5.06 20.19
N GLU A 501 36.56 5.26 19.06
CA GLU A 501 35.68 4.24 18.46
C GLU A 501 36.47 2.98 18.05
N ASP A 502 37.68 3.12 17.52
CA ASP A 502 38.55 1.98 17.18
C ASP A 502 38.94 1.18 18.43
N HIS A 503 39.12 1.87 19.56
CA HIS A 503 39.37 1.28 20.88
C HIS A 503 38.10 0.80 21.60
N GLN A 504 36.97 0.69 20.89
CA GLN A 504 35.68 0.27 21.44
C GLN A 504 35.17 1.16 22.59
N GLY A 505 35.63 2.40 22.63
CA GLY A 505 35.21 3.40 23.60
C GLY A 505 34.13 4.33 23.05
N GLU A 506 33.71 5.25 23.91
CA GLU A 506 32.75 6.30 23.60
C GLU A 506 33.35 7.67 23.97
N VAL A 507 33.12 8.68 23.12
CA VAL A 507 33.53 10.07 23.42
C VAL A 507 32.36 11.02 23.21
N TYR A 508 32.17 11.93 24.16
CA TYR A 508 31.16 12.99 24.09
C TYR A 508 31.64 14.24 24.81
N ALA A 509 30.89 15.33 24.67
CA ALA A 509 31.21 16.60 25.30
C ALA A 509 29.95 17.23 25.89
N GLU A 510 30.11 17.90 27.03
CA GLU A 510 29.13 18.79 27.62
C GLU A 510 29.73 20.20 27.67
N SER A 511 28.96 21.22 27.34
CA SER A 511 29.48 22.58 27.29
C SER A 511 28.37 23.60 27.38
N GLU A 512 28.68 24.73 28.01
CA GLU A 512 27.82 25.90 28.09
C GLU A 512 28.62 27.14 27.70
N LYS A 513 28.06 27.93 26.78
CA LYS A 513 28.71 29.13 26.24
C LYS A 513 29.05 30.11 27.37
N GLY A 514 30.33 30.48 27.48
CA GLY A 514 30.86 31.38 28.50
C GLY A 514 31.21 30.73 29.84
N LYS A 515 30.95 29.43 30.05
CA LYS A 515 31.34 28.72 31.28
C LYS A 515 32.48 27.71 31.08
N GLY A 516 32.65 27.20 29.87
CA GLY A 516 33.67 26.21 29.53
C GLY A 516 33.09 24.93 28.94
N SER A 517 33.92 23.90 28.83
CA SER A 517 33.53 22.59 28.29
C SER A 517 34.10 21.45 29.11
N THR A 518 33.46 20.29 29.00
CA THR A 518 33.94 19.05 29.59
C THR A 518 33.85 17.96 28.55
N PHE A 519 34.98 17.38 28.21
CA PHE A 519 35.07 16.25 27.30
C PHE A 519 35.16 14.95 28.11
N PHE A 520 34.42 13.95 27.68
CA PHE A 520 34.33 12.65 28.34
C PHE A 520 34.81 11.58 27.38
N ILE A 521 35.78 10.77 27.80
CA ILE A 521 36.22 9.55 27.11
C ILE A 521 35.88 8.38 28.01
N LYS A 522 35.18 7.38 27.49
CA LYS A 522 34.83 6.16 28.20
C LYS A 522 35.44 4.97 27.47
N LEU A 523 36.21 4.16 28.19
CA LEU A 523 36.88 2.98 27.62
C LEU A 523 36.63 1.74 28.49
N PRO A 524 36.50 0.55 27.86
CA PRO A 524 36.40 -0.70 28.59
C PRO A 524 37.75 -1.05 29.25
N LEU A 525 37.70 -1.46 30.50
CA LEU A 525 38.85 -1.99 31.22
C LEU A 525 39.09 -3.47 30.86
N ILE A 526 40.36 -3.90 30.92
CA ILE A 526 40.75 -5.31 30.78
C ILE A 526 40.63 -6.04 32.11
#